data_AF-A0A9R1D1H6-F1
#
_entry.id   AF-A0A9R1D1H6-F1
#
_cell.length_a   1.000
_cell.length_b   1.000
_cell.length_c   1.000
_cell.angle_alpha   90.00
_cell.angle_beta   90.00
_cell.angle_gamma   90.00
#
_symmetry.space_group_name_H-M   'P 1'
#
loop_
_entity.id
_entity.type
_entity.pdbx_description
1 polymer ?
#
loop_
_entity_poly.entity_id
_entity_poly.type
_entity_poly.pdbx_seq_one_letter_code
_entity_poly.pdbx_strand_id
1 'polypeptide(L)'
;MRTTIALFTSLFAASGALAHLQLSYPYALHSPLDPQTPEANKDYSITSPLLTDGTYPCKGFINNPASDMYSRATWDAGSTINYTLVGTATHGGGSCQLSMSYDSGATWNVILSWMGGCPIDAMTAEVTIPTDAPSGEALFAWGWFNLLGNREMYHNCAPVTITNGGSGLNENDYPTPFVANAGVNDCVTIENTAVVFPNPGKNVKYGGSYASTKPTEPAGFTGSNCVGSGASSSGSSSGSSTSQATTSSSAAAIASSSADPSASVSAGNASADSSPAAAAATPSSDSCKRKRSEGPRRSRAD
;
A
#
# COMPACT_ATOMS: atom_id res chain seq x y z
N MET A 1 3.18 -49.75 -52.33
CA MET A 1 2.60 -48.94 -51.23
C MET A 1 3.35 -47.61 -51.16
N ARG A 2 2.70 -46.51 -50.78
CA ARG A 2 3.35 -45.23 -50.43
C ARG A 2 2.85 -44.85 -49.04
N THR A 3 3.76 -44.70 -48.09
CA THR A 3 3.42 -44.51 -46.67
C THR A 3 3.33 -43.01 -46.37
N THR A 4 2.13 -42.49 -46.18
CA THR A 4 1.90 -41.11 -45.72
C THR A 4 2.19 -41.00 -44.22
N ILE A 5 3.29 -40.35 -43.87
CA ILE A 5 3.62 -40.02 -42.47
C ILE A 5 2.79 -38.79 -42.07
N ALA A 6 1.81 -38.99 -41.19
CA ALA A 6 1.02 -37.90 -40.61
C ALA A 6 1.77 -37.28 -39.42
N LEU A 7 2.30 -36.07 -39.62
CA LEU A 7 2.86 -35.25 -38.54
C LEU A 7 1.73 -34.66 -37.69
N PHE A 8 1.45 -35.28 -36.53
CA PHE A 8 0.60 -34.69 -35.51
C PHE A 8 1.35 -33.56 -34.79
N THR A 9 1.21 -32.33 -35.28
CA THR A 9 1.59 -31.12 -34.55
C THR A 9 0.68 -30.96 -33.33
N SER A 10 1.12 -31.45 -32.18
CA SER A 10 0.43 -31.22 -30.91
C SER A 10 0.55 -29.74 -30.54
N LEU A 11 -0.50 -28.97 -30.81
CA LEU A 11 -0.59 -27.57 -30.42
C LEU A 11 -0.78 -27.51 -28.90
N PHE A 12 0.31 -27.34 -28.16
CA PHE A 12 0.26 -26.95 -26.76
C PHE A 12 -0.39 -25.58 -26.65
N ALA A 13 -1.70 -25.57 -26.44
CA ALA A 13 -2.42 -24.38 -26.00
C ALA A 13 -1.88 -24.02 -24.61
N ALA A 14 -1.00 -23.02 -24.57
CA ALA A 14 -0.58 -22.40 -23.33
C ALA A 14 -1.77 -21.64 -22.73
N SER A 15 -2.64 -22.37 -22.04
CA SER A 15 -3.68 -21.81 -21.18
C SER A 15 -3.00 -21.07 -20.04
N GLY A 16 -2.59 -19.82 -20.30
CA GLY A 16 -2.18 -18.88 -19.27
C GLY A 16 -3.31 -18.77 -18.27
N ALA A 17 -3.16 -19.44 -17.13
CA ALA A 17 -4.17 -19.51 -16.09
C ALA A 17 -4.21 -18.16 -15.39
N LEU A 18 -4.92 -17.20 -16.01
CA LEU A 18 -5.16 -15.85 -15.53
C LEU A 18 -5.65 -15.88 -14.07
N ALA A 19 -4.74 -15.75 -13.09
CA ALA A 19 -5.12 -15.64 -11.70
C ALA A 19 -5.89 -14.35 -11.49
N HIS A 20 -7.07 -14.48 -10.92
CA HIS A 20 -7.97 -13.38 -10.69
C HIS A 20 -8.50 -13.57 -9.28
N LEU A 21 -7.83 -12.94 -8.31
CA LEU A 21 -8.12 -13.03 -6.88
C LEU A 21 -8.38 -11.64 -6.30
N GLN A 22 -9.39 -11.50 -5.44
CA GLN A 22 -9.69 -10.27 -4.70
C GLN A 22 -9.98 -10.54 -3.23
N LEU A 23 -9.86 -9.51 -2.38
CA LEU A 23 -10.41 -9.53 -1.02
C LEU A 23 -11.95 -9.49 -1.08
N SER A 24 -12.60 -10.52 -0.53
CA SER A 24 -14.04 -10.51 -0.23
C SER A 24 -14.35 -10.25 1.24
N TYR A 25 -13.35 -10.35 2.13
CA TYR A 25 -13.45 -9.85 3.50
C TYR A 25 -12.08 -9.36 4.01
N PRO A 26 -11.96 -8.11 4.49
CA PRO A 26 -12.92 -7.01 4.26
C PRO A 26 -13.07 -6.75 2.75
N TYR A 27 -14.23 -6.29 2.28
CA TYR A 27 -14.40 -6.02 0.85
C TYR A 27 -13.42 -4.95 0.36
N ALA A 28 -12.74 -5.20 -0.76
CA ALA A 28 -11.88 -4.19 -1.37
C ALA A 28 -12.68 -2.97 -1.89
N LEU A 29 -12.01 -1.82 -1.97
CA LEU A 29 -12.50 -0.62 -2.69
C LEU A 29 -12.93 -1.01 -4.11
N HIS A 30 -14.11 -0.54 -4.54
CA HIS A 30 -14.71 -0.85 -5.84
C HIS A 30 -15.03 -2.35 -6.08
N SER A 31 -14.99 -3.22 -5.07
CA SER A 31 -15.33 -4.63 -5.25
C SER A 31 -16.79 -4.81 -5.69
N PRO A 32 -17.10 -5.58 -6.75
CA PRO A 32 -18.48 -5.89 -7.13
C PRO A 32 -19.17 -6.84 -6.15
N LEU A 33 -18.43 -7.39 -5.17
CA LEU A 33 -18.95 -8.22 -4.09
C LEU A 33 -19.51 -7.38 -2.93
N ASP A 34 -19.12 -6.11 -2.83
CA ASP A 34 -19.65 -5.17 -1.86
C ASP A 34 -21.05 -4.68 -2.30
N PRO A 35 -22.12 -4.92 -1.51
CA PRO A 35 -23.46 -4.43 -1.82
C PRO A 35 -23.64 -2.92 -1.58
N GLN A 36 -22.70 -2.25 -0.91
CA GLN A 36 -22.75 -0.80 -0.66
C GLN A 36 -22.04 0.01 -1.75
N THR A 37 -20.96 -0.51 -2.33
CA THR A 37 -20.26 0.09 -3.47
C THR A 37 -21.26 0.36 -4.62
N PRO A 38 -21.47 1.63 -5.05
CA PRO A 38 -22.42 1.96 -6.11
C PRO A 38 -22.09 1.27 -7.43
N GLU A 39 -23.11 0.83 -8.18
CA GLU A 39 -22.92 0.04 -9.41
C GLU A 39 -22.01 0.71 -10.45
N ALA A 40 -22.08 2.04 -10.57
CA ALA A 40 -21.23 2.83 -11.47
C ALA A 40 -19.74 2.87 -11.07
N ASN A 41 -19.42 2.46 -9.84
CA ASN A 41 -18.08 2.52 -9.24
C ASN A 41 -17.48 1.12 -9.04
N LYS A 42 -18.16 0.04 -9.49
CA LYS A 42 -17.67 -1.34 -9.36
C LYS A 42 -16.63 -1.67 -10.42
N ASP A 43 -15.44 -2.07 -9.99
CA ASP A 43 -14.42 -2.63 -10.88
C ASP A 43 -14.63 -4.15 -11.00
N TYR A 44 -15.29 -4.57 -12.08
CA TYR A 44 -15.43 -5.98 -12.44
C TYR A 44 -14.09 -6.65 -12.83
N SER A 45 -13.00 -5.89 -12.95
CA SER A 45 -11.61 -6.35 -13.15
C SER A 45 -10.75 -6.23 -11.87
N ILE A 46 -11.35 -5.99 -10.70
CA ILE A 46 -10.61 -5.79 -9.43
C ILE A 46 -9.69 -6.97 -9.07
N THR A 47 -10.09 -8.16 -9.50
CA THR A 47 -9.38 -9.43 -9.33
C THR A 47 -8.11 -9.52 -10.18
N SER A 48 -7.99 -8.76 -11.26
CA SER A 48 -6.80 -8.68 -12.10
C SER A 48 -5.61 -8.11 -11.31
N PRO A 49 -4.36 -8.35 -11.76
CA PRO A 49 -3.19 -7.70 -11.17
C PRO A 49 -3.24 -6.16 -11.32
N LEU A 50 -2.27 -5.49 -10.72
CA LEU A 50 -1.96 -4.09 -11.04
C LEU A 50 -1.54 -3.97 -12.51
N LEU A 51 -1.98 -2.89 -13.15
CA LEU A 51 -1.48 -2.48 -14.46
C LEU A 51 -0.10 -1.85 -14.31
N THR A 52 0.79 -2.14 -15.27
CA THR A 52 2.20 -1.74 -15.30
C THR A 52 2.44 -0.26 -15.62
N ASP A 53 1.40 0.56 -15.66
CA ASP A 53 1.39 1.99 -15.96
C ASP A 53 1.15 2.88 -14.72
N GLY A 54 1.29 2.30 -13.52
CA GLY A 54 1.35 3.07 -12.25
C GLY A 54 0.09 2.99 -11.39
N THR A 55 -0.73 1.94 -11.51
CA THR A 55 -1.93 1.75 -10.67
C THR A 55 -1.65 1.38 -9.19
N TYR A 56 -0.40 1.48 -8.73
CA TYR A 56 -0.03 1.31 -7.32
C TYR A 56 -0.09 2.66 -6.57
N PRO A 57 -0.63 2.73 -5.34
CA PRO A 57 -1.26 1.65 -4.58
C PRO A 57 -2.74 1.42 -4.96
N CYS A 58 -3.27 0.28 -4.53
CA CYS A 58 -4.72 -0.01 -4.48
C CYS A 58 -5.50 0.18 -5.79
N LYS A 59 -4.91 -0.20 -6.93
CA LYS A 59 -5.47 -0.02 -8.29
C LYS A 59 -5.81 1.45 -8.66
N GLY A 60 -5.27 2.43 -7.92
CA GLY A 60 -5.61 3.85 -8.05
C GLY A 60 -6.94 4.26 -7.39
N PHE A 61 -7.48 3.46 -6.46
CA PHE A 61 -8.79 3.69 -5.85
C PHE A 61 -8.76 4.44 -4.50
N ILE A 62 -7.61 4.92 -4.03
CA ILE A 62 -7.55 5.81 -2.86
C ILE A 62 -7.57 7.26 -3.33
N ASN A 63 -8.17 8.15 -2.54
CA ASN A 63 -8.26 9.61 -2.79
C ASN A 63 -9.02 10.00 -4.07
N ASN A 64 -9.68 9.05 -4.73
CA ASN A 64 -10.58 9.28 -5.85
C ASN A 64 -11.98 9.66 -5.35
N PRO A 65 -12.62 10.74 -5.82
CA PRO A 65 -13.97 11.13 -5.41
C PRO A 65 -15.09 10.11 -5.69
N ALA A 66 -14.87 9.13 -6.57
CA ALA A 66 -15.79 8.00 -6.78
C ALA A 66 -15.67 6.91 -5.70
N SER A 67 -14.57 6.89 -4.95
CA SER A 67 -14.25 5.84 -3.98
C SER A 67 -14.87 6.19 -2.63
N ASP A 68 -15.84 5.39 -2.23
CA ASP A 68 -16.54 5.54 -0.96
C ASP A 68 -15.65 5.06 0.18
N MET A 69 -14.84 5.94 0.76
CA MET A 69 -13.87 5.64 1.84
C MET A 69 -14.51 5.23 3.18
N TYR A 70 -15.71 4.65 3.17
CA TYR A 70 -16.40 4.10 4.33
C TYR A 70 -15.73 2.79 4.80
N SER A 71 -15.72 2.61 6.11
CA SER A 71 -15.15 1.45 6.80
C SER A 71 -15.90 0.15 6.50
N ARG A 72 -15.21 -0.83 5.90
CA ARG A 72 -15.72 -2.18 5.57
C ARG A 72 -15.59 -3.18 6.72
N ALA A 73 -14.80 -2.89 7.73
CA ALA A 73 -14.70 -3.67 8.95
C ALA A 73 -14.16 -2.82 10.12
N THR A 74 -14.57 -3.15 11.34
CA THR A 74 -14.02 -2.55 12.57
C THR A 74 -13.32 -3.63 13.38
N TRP A 75 -12.08 -3.38 13.81
CA TRP A 75 -11.24 -4.35 14.50
C TRP A 75 -10.49 -3.71 15.67
N ASP A 76 -10.33 -4.45 16.77
CA ASP A 76 -9.48 -4.01 17.87
C ASP A 76 -7.98 -4.28 17.57
N ALA A 77 -7.11 -3.36 17.98
CA ALA A 77 -5.68 -3.63 18.01
C ALA A 77 -5.38 -4.80 18.98
N GLY A 78 -4.51 -5.71 18.55
CA GLY A 78 -4.26 -7.00 19.22
C GLY A 78 -5.30 -8.09 18.93
N SER A 79 -6.41 -7.80 18.23
CA SER A 79 -7.37 -8.84 17.85
C SER A 79 -6.85 -9.69 16.68
N THR A 80 -7.20 -10.97 16.68
CA THR A 80 -6.96 -11.86 15.53
C THR A 80 -8.20 -11.90 14.66
N ILE A 81 -8.03 -11.52 13.39
CA ILE A 81 -9.11 -11.41 12.41
C ILE A 81 -8.83 -12.37 11.26
N ASN A 82 -9.88 -12.81 10.59
CA ASN A 82 -9.76 -13.52 9.31
C ASN A 82 -9.82 -12.49 8.17
N TYR A 83 -8.99 -12.69 7.14
CA TYR A 83 -9.21 -12.09 5.83
C TYR A 83 -9.50 -13.19 4.81
N THR A 84 -10.38 -12.92 3.86
CA THR A 84 -10.82 -13.90 2.85
C THR A 84 -10.58 -13.38 1.45
N LEU A 85 -9.97 -14.23 0.64
CA LEU A 85 -9.76 -14.06 -0.79
C LEU A 85 -10.75 -14.95 -1.56
N VAL A 86 -11.24 -14.46 -2.70
CA VAL A 86 -12.03 -15.24 -3.66
C VAL A 86 -11.55 -14.99 -5.09
N GLY A 87 -11.74 -15.96 -5.96
CA GLY A 87 -11.27 -15.87 -7.33
C GLY A 87 -11.19 -17.21 -8.06
N THR A 88 -10.60 -17.21 -9.25
CA THR A 88 -10.66 -18.34 -10.21
C THR A 88 -9.38 -19.17 -10.31
N ALA A 89 -8.21 -18.57 -10.09
CA ALA A 89 -6.92 -19.25 -10.12
C ALA A 89 -5.92 -18.58 -9.18
N THR A 90 -4.96 -19.36 -8.68
CA THR A 90 -4.07 -19.01 -7.56
C THR A 90 -2.59 -19.04 -7.95
N HIS A 91 -2.24 -19.17 -9.24
CA HIS A 91 -0.86 -19.22 -9.76
C HIS A 91 0.13 -20.14 -9.01
N GLY A 92 -0.35 -21.22 -8.38
CA GLY A 92 0.50 -22.10 -7.55
C GLY A 92 0.99 -21.44 -6.24
N GLY A 93 0.37 -20.35 -5.80
CA GLY A 93 0.74 -19.59 -4.62
C GLY A 93 1.77 -18.51 -4.93
N GLY A 94 2.77 -18.40 -4.07
CA GLY A 94 3.75 -17.32 -4.08
C GLY A 94 3.93 -16.75 -2.67
N SER A 95 4.13 -15.44 -2.57
CA SER A 95 4.29 -14.73 -1.30
C SER A 95 3.39 -13.51 -1.22
N CYS A 96 2.87 -13.22 -0.03
CA CYS A 96 2.00 -12.07 0.23
C CYS A 96 2.56 -11.19 1.34
N GLN A 97 2.22 -9.91 1.32
CA GLN A 97 2.28 -9.04 2.49
C GLN A 97 0.90 -8.47 2.79
N LEU A 98 0.58 -8.37 4.07
CA LEU A 98 -0.53 -7.55 4.56
C LEU A 98 0.07 -6.28 5.15
N SER A 99 -0.47 -5.13 4.78
CA SER A 99 0.02 -3.83 5.24
C SER A 99 -1.11 -2.88 5.64
N MET A 100 -0.81 -1.96 6.54
CA MET A 100 -1.74 -0.92 6.98
C MET A 100 -1.22 0.47 6.63
N SER A 101 -2.13 1.41 6.38
CA SER A 101 -1.87 2.83 6.17
C SER A 101 -2.84 3.66 7.00
N TYR A 102 -2.36 4.76 7.60
CA TYR A 102 -3.17 5.69 8.40
C TYR A 102 -3.22 7.13 7.84
N ASP A 103 -2.60 7.35 6.68
CA ASP A 103 -2.42 8.66 6.04
C ASP A 103 -2.96 8.69 4.59
N SER A 104 -4.06 7.96 4.37
CA SER A 104 -4.70 7.80 3.04
C SER A 104 -3.77 7.24 1.95
N GLY A 105 -2.87 6.33 2.34
CA GLY A 105 -2.04 5.52 1.44
C GLY A 105 -0.70 6.15 1.08
N ALA A 106 -0.26 7.21 1.78
CA ALA A 106 1.01 7.87 1.53
C ALA A 106 2.19 7.10 2.16
N THR A 107 1.99 6.48 3.32
CA THR A 107 2.93 5.52 3.93
C THR A 107 2.23 4.21 4.27
N TRP A 108 3.00 3.13 4.35
CA TRP A 108 2.47 1.78 4.55
C TRP A 108 3.38 0.98 5.47
N ASN A 109 2.77 0.23 6.39
CA ASN A 109 3.45 -0.59 7.39
C ASN A 109 3.08 -2.07 7.20
N VAL A 110 4.04 -2.96 6.95
CA VAL A 110 3.81 -4.42 6.86
C VAL A 110 3.44 -4.97 8.23
N ILE A 111 2.24 -5.56 8.35
CA ILE A 111 1.75 -6.22 9.57
C ILE A 111 1.87 -7.75 9.51
N LEU A 112 2.04 -8.34 8.32
CA LEU A 112 2.34 -9.75 8.12
C LEU A 112 3.07 -9.95 6.79
N SER A 113 4.18 -10.68 6.80
CA SER A 113 4.76 -11.30 5.60
C SER A 113 4.47 -12.79 5.57
N TRP A 114 3.78 -13.27 4.54
CA TRP A 114 3.58 -14.69 4.29
C TRP A 114 4.45 -15.12 3.09
N MET A 115 5.58 -15.74 3.37
CA MET A 115 6.58 -16.14 2.38
C MET A 115 6.42 -17.62 1.98
N GLY A 116 6.11 -17.86 0.71
CA GLY A 116 5.71 -19.17 0.21
C GLY A 116 4.29 -19.59 0.61
N GLY A 117 3.62 -20.37 -0.22
CA GLY A 117 2.28 -20.94 0.06
C GLY A 117 1.10 -19.96 0.04
N CYS A 118 1.31 -18.65 0.03
CA CYS A 118 0.21 -17.71 -0.04
C CYS A 118 -0.34 -17.58 -1.48
N PRO A 119 -1.66 -17.70 -1.74
CA PRO A 119 -2.75 -18.05 -0.82
C PRO A 119 -3.22 -19.52 -0.92
N ILE A 120 -2.51 -20.40 -1.63
CA ILE A 120 -2.91 -21.81 -1.82
C ILE A 120 -3.04 -22.61 -0.52
N ASP A 121 -2.24 -22.27 0.49
CA ASP A 121 -2.25 -22.93 1.80
C ASP A 121 -3.52 -22.57 2.59
N ALA A 122 -4.11 -21.37 2.37
CA ALA A 122 -5.44 -21.01 2.87
C ALA A 122 -5.98 -19.74 2.18
N MET A 123 -7.15 -19.85 1.52
CA MET A 123 -7.87 -18.71 0.90
C MET A 123 -8.64 -17.84 1.90
N THR A 124 -8.91 -18.36 3.11
CA THR A 124 -9.25 -17.55 4.29
C THR A 124 -8.17 -17.80 5.32
N ALA A 125 -7.56 -16.74 5.85
CA ALA A 125 -6.44 -16.86 6.76
C ALA A 125 -6.51 -15.84 7.89
N GLU A 126 -5.93 -16.22 9.03
CA GLU A 126 -5.86 -15.37 10.22
C GLU A 126 -4.64 -14.45 10.18
N VAL A 127 -4.84 -13.21 10.65
CA VAL A 127 -3.79 -12.24 10.99
C VAL A 127 -4.17 -11.54 12.28
N THR A 128 -3.19 -11.29 13.15
CA THR A 128 -3.38 -10.43 14.32
C THR A 128 -3.13 -8.98 13.92
N ILE A 129 -4.13 -8.12 14.07
CA ILE A 129 -3.95 -6.67 13.98
C ILE A 129 -2.98 -6.27 15.10
N PRO A 130 -1.87 -5.56 14.83
CA PRO A 130 -0.86 -5.38 15.87
C PRO A 130 -1.37 -4.57 17.06
N THR A 131 -0.89 -4.86 18.27
CA THR A 131 -1.21 -4.08 19.48
C THR A 131 -0.75 -2.62 19.37
N ASP A 132 0.28 -2.38 18.57
CA ASP A 132 0.90 -1.07 18.39
C ASP A 132 0.11 -0.21 17.37
N ALA A 133 -0.86 -0.80 16.67
CA ALA A 133 -1.65 -0.16 15.61
C ALA A 133 -2.53 0.98 16.19
N PRO A 134 -2.43 2.23 15.69
CA PRO A 134 -3.26 3.35 16.14
C PRO A 134 -4.76 3.10 16.03
N SER A 135 -5.55 3.79 16.88
CA SER A 135 -6.99 3.89 16.69
C SER A 135 -7.33 4.90 15.58
N GLY A 136 -8.39 4.65 14.82
CA GLY A 136 -8.89 5.55 13.79
C GLY A 136 -9.17 4.85 12.46
N GLU A 137 -9.48 5.63 11.43
CA GLU A 137 -9.64 5.11 10.06
C GLU A 137 -8.28 4.74 9.48
N ALA A 138 -8.22 3.59 8.83
CA ALA A 138 -7.03 3.01 8.21
C ALA A 138 -7.39 2.32 6.90
N LEU A 139 -6.37 2.02 6.09
CA LEU A 139 -6.46 1.14 4.93
C LEU A 139 -5.75 -0.17 5.25
N PHE A 140 -6.47 -1.28 5.23
CA PHE A 140 -5.90 -2.62 5.21
C PHE A 140 -5.67 -3.05 3.75
N ALA A 141 -4.45 -3.43 3.42
CA ALA A 141 -4.08 -3.90 2.08
C ALA A 141 -3.56 -5.33 2.09
N TRP A 142 -3.97 -6.10 1.08
CA TRP A 142 -3.39 -7.39 0.71
C TRP A 142 -2.61 -7.22 -0.59
N GLY A 143 -1.28 -7.41 -0.51
CA GLY A 143 -0.38 -7.52 -1.65
C GLY A 143 0.03 -8.97 -1.88
N TRP A 144 0.06 -9.43 -3.14
CA TRP A 144 0.48 -10.79 -3.51
C TRP A 144 1.34 -10.81 -4.78
N PHE A 145 2.42 -11.59 -4.71
CA PHE A 145 3.37 -11.86 -5.78
C PHE A 145 3.29 -13.34 -6.14
N ASN A 146 2.93 -13.61 -7.39
CA ASN A 146 2.52 -14.92 -7.85
C ASN A 146 3.70 -15.82 -8.26
N LEU A 147 3.61 -17.12 -7.93
CA LEU A 147 4.68 -18.09 -8.20
C LEU A 147 4.83 -18.42 -9.70
N LEU A 148 3.71 -18.68 -10.38
CA LEU A 148 3.68 -19.18 -11.76
C LEU A 148 3.02 -18.16 -12.72
N GLY A 149 3.34 -18.23 -14.01
CA GLY A 149 2.76 -17.37 -15.06
C GLY A 149 3.49 -16.03 -15.24
N ASN A 150 2.77 -15.04 -15.76
CA ASN A 150 3.24 -13.64 -15.88
C ASN A 150 3.85 -13.14 -14.57
N ARG A 151 4.78 -12.18 -14.63
CA ARG A 151 5.32 -11.55 -13.41
C ARG A 151 4.38 -10.42 -13.00
N GLU A 152 3.53 -10.69 -12.01
CA GLU A 152 2.39 -9.85 -11.64
C GLU A 152 2.48 -9.40 -10.17
N MET A 153 1.78 -8.32 -9.82
CA MET A 153 1.53 -7.92 -8.44
C MET A 153 0.03 -7.66 -8.28
N TYR A 154 -0.60 -8.36 -7.35
CA TYR A 154 -1.98 -8.12 -6.96
C TYR A 154 -1.94 -7.23 -5.73
N HIS A 155 -2.82 -6.23 -5.67
CA HIS A 155 -2.90 -5.33 -4.52
C HIS A 155 -4.35 -4.83 -4.39
N ASN A 156 -5.03 -5.25 -3.33
CA ASN A 156 -6.38 -4.80 -2.99
C ASN A 156 -6.35 -4.14 -1.62
N CYS A 157 -7.20 -3.13 -1.42
CA CYS A 157 -7.24 -2.35 -0.19
C CYS A 157 -8.67 -2.10 0.25
N ALA A 158 -8.90 -2.11 1.55
CA ALA A 158 -10.20 -1.85 2.18
C ALA A 158 -10.01 -0.81 3.30
N PRO A 159 -10.78 0.30 3.31
CA PRO A 159 -10.93 1.13 4.49
C PRO A 159 -11.49 0.30 5.65
N VAL A 160 -10.90 0.45 6.83
CA VAL A 160 -11.27 -0.21 8.09
C VAL A 160 -11.08 0.75 9.25
N THR A 161 -11.84 0.55 10.32
CA THR A 161 -11.70 1.34 11.56
C THR A 161 -10.98 0.50 12.61
N ILE A 162 -9.91 1.03 13.19
CA ILE A 162 -9.21 0.38 14.29
C ILE A 162 -9.62 1.00 15.62
N THR A 163 -9.94 0.14 16.59
CA THR A 163 -10.34 0.49 17.96
C THR A 163 -9.32 -0.03 18.98
N ASN A 164 -9.34 0.54 20.19
CA ASN A 164 -8.46 0.15 21.30
C ASN A 164 -6.95 0.15 20.97
N GLY A 165 -6.53 1.01 20.04
CA GLY A 165 -5.21 1.07 19.43
C GLY A 165 -4.05 1.61 20.29
N GLY A 166 -2.84 1.22 19.89
CA GLY A 166 -1.57 1.58 20.52
C GLY A 166 -0.89 2.84 19.95
N SER A 167 0.43 2.90 20.12
CA SER A 167 1.24 4.13 19.96
C SER A 167 1.76 4.43 18.55
N GLY A 168 1.60 3.53 17.58
CA GLY A 168 2.13 3.68 16.22
C GLY A 168 2.89 2.44 15.72
N LEU A 169 2.71 2.14 14.43
CA LEU A 169 3.48 1.11 13.73
C LEU A 169 4.86 1.68 13.35
N ASN A 170 5.89 1.34 14.13
CA ASN A 170 7.27 1.78 13.86
C ASN A 170 7.89 1.04 12.67
N GLU A 171 8.76 1.72 11.92
CA GLU A 171 9.34 1.20 10.66
C GLU A 171 10.21 -0.06 10.85
N ASN A 172 10.90 -0.21 11.98
CA ASN A 172 11.79 -1.36 12.22
C ASN A 172 10.99 -2.67 12.36
N ASP A 173 9.86 -2.62 13.05
CA ASP A 173 8.96 -3.76 13.24
C ASP A 173 8.01 -3.96 12.05
N TYR A 174 7.54 -2.86 11.47
CA TYR A 174 6.48 -2.81 10.46
C TYR A 174 6.94 -1.96 9.24
N PRO A 175 7.92 -2.45 8.46
CA PRO A 175 8.57 -1.68 7.40
C PRO A 175 7.66 -1.38 6.21
N THR A 176 8.14 -0.53 5.31
CA THR A 176 7.50 -0.30 4.00
C THR A 176 7.34 -1.62 3.23
N PRO A 177 6.15 -1.92 2.66
CA PRO A 177 5.94 -3.14 1.89
C PRO A 177 6.78 -3.21 0.62
N PHE A 178 7.12 -4.43 0.24
CA PHE A 178 7.78 -4.76 -1.00
C PHE A 178 6.84 -4.50 -2.19
N VAL A 179 7.39 -3.87 -3.23
CA VAL A 179 6.67 -3.55 -4.48
C VAL A 179 7.56 -3.92 -5.67
N ALA A 180 6.98 -4.65 -6.62
CA ALA A 180 7.60 -5.11 -7.86
C ALA A 180 6.50 -5.31 -8.91
N ASN A 181 6.88 -5.50 -10.19
CA ASN A 181 5.95 -5.80 -11.30
C ASN A 181 4.85 -4.72 -11.55
N ALA A 182 4.91 -3.53 -10.92
CA ALA A 182 3.80 -2.57 -10.83
C ALA A 182 4.05 -1.22 -11.53
N GLY A 183 5.11 -1.11 -12.35
CA GLY A 183 5.44 0.10 -13.12
C GLY A 183 6.03 1.27 -12.32
N VAL A 184 6.16 1.14 -11.00
CA VAL A 184 6.65 2.20 -10.09
C VAL A 184 8.14 2.08 -9.73
N ASN A 185 8.78 0.97 -10.10
CA ASN A 185 10.21 0.71 -9.92
C ASN A 185 10.68 -0.38 -10.91
N ASP A 186 12.00 -0.58 -11.02
CA ASP A 186 12.61 -1.60 -11.90
C ASP A 186 12.59 -3.03 -11.30
N CYS A 187 11.86 -3.28 -10.21
CA CYS A 187 11.89 -4.57 -9.54
C CYS A 187 10.92 -5.57 -10.20
N VAL A 188 11.45 -6.77 -10.49
CA VAL A 188 10.74 -7.83 -11.21
C VAL A 188 10.90 -9.14 -10.46
N THR A 189 9.80 -9.84 -10.19
CA THR A 189 9.84 -11.17 -9.54
C THR A 189 10.33 -12.26 -10.51
N ILE A 190 10.82 -13.38 -9.97
CA ILE A 190 11.32 -14.53 -10.74
C ILE A 190 10.27 -15.65 -10.72
N GLU A 191 9.90 -16.18 -11.89
CA GLU A 191 8.93 -17.29 -11.97
C GLU A 191 9.47 -18.57 -11.30
N ASN A 192 8.55 -19.39 -10.76
CA ASN A 192 8.84 -20.60 -9.97
C ASN A 192 9.59 -20.33 -8.64
N THR A 193 9.85 -19.08 -8.27
CA THR A 193 10.48 -18.70 -7.01
C THR A 193 9.54 -17.79 -6.22
N ALA A 194 9.12 -18.22 -5.02
CA ALA A 194 8.35 -17.35 -4.14
C ALA A 194 9.26 -16.25 -3.58
N VAL A 195 8.75 -15.01 -3.45
CA VAL A 195 9.56 -13.89 -2.95
C VAL A 195 9.91 -14.12 -1.47
N VAL A 196 11.20 -14.05 -1.15
CA VAL A 196 11.69 -13.85 0.22
C VAL A 196 11.93 -12.35 0.36
N PHE A 197 11.06 -11.68 1.12
CA PHE A 197 11.03 -10.22 1.18
C PHE A 197 12.28 -9.65 1.88
N PRO A 198 12.89 -8.57 1.35
CA PRO A 198 14.08 -7.95 1.96
C PRO A 198 13.77 -7.29 3.30
N ASN A 199 12.52 -6.86 3.52
CA ASN A 199 12.04 -6.27 4.76
C ASN A 199 10.71 -6.95 5.13
N PRO A 200 10.75 -8.11 5.82
CA PRO A 200 9.53 -8.88 6.10
C PRO A 200 8.77 -8.38 7.35
N GLY A 201 9.38 -7.52 8.17
CA GLY A 201 8.85 -7.09 9.48
C GLY A 201 8.94 -8.18 10.54
N LYS A 202 8.48 -7.89 11.77
CA LYS A 202 8.54 -8.84 12.90
C LYS A 202 7.56 -10.02 12.79
N ASN A 203 6.51 -9.88 11.98
CA ASN A 203 5.44 -10.86 11.82
C ASN A 203 5.63 -11.67 10.53
N VAL A 204 6.19 -12.89 10.64
CA VAL A 204 6.51 -13.73 9.47
C VAL A 204 5.86 -15.11 9.56
N LYS A 205 5.14 -15.48 8.50
CA LYS A 205 4.58 -16.81 8.25
C LYS A 205 5.27 -17.44 7.04
N TYR A 206 5.57 -18.73 7.12
CA TYR A 206 6.13 -19.50 6.01
C TYR A 206 5.15 -20.57 5.55
N GLY A 207 4.99 -20.73 4.24
CA GLY A 207 4.07 -21.70 3.63
C GLY A 207 4.68 -22.42 2.42
N GLY A 208 3.94 -23.36 1.84
CA GLY A 208 4.36 -24.15 0.68
C GLY A 208 5.76 -24.76 0.86
N SER A 209 6.63 -24.56 -0.14
CA SER A 209 8.03 -25.02 -0.13
C SER A 209 8.93 -24.36 0.92
N TYR A 210 8.49 -23.27 1.55
CA TYR A 210 9.26 -22.53 2.57
C TYR A 210 8.85 -22.88 4.01
N ALA A 211 7.75 -23.61 4.22
CA ALA A 211 7.23 -23.95 5.55
C ALA A 211 8.26 -24.64 6.48
N SER A 212 9.13 -25.49 5.91
CA SER A 212 10.17 -26.22 6.63
C SER A 212 11.56 -25.56 6.58
N THR A 213 11.89 -24.83 5.50
CA THR A 213 13.22 -24.21 5.31
C THR A 213 13.35 -22.80 5.88
N LYS A 214 12.23 -22.05 5.96
CA LYS A 214 12.13 -20.72 6.57
C LYS A 214 13.25 -19.73 6.14
N PRO A 215 13.43 -19.51 4.82
CA PRO A 215 14.53 -18.69 4.32
C PRO A 215 14.40 -17.22 4.74
N THR A 216 15.52 -16.64 5.21
CA THR A 216 15.62 -15.24 5.61
C THR A 216 16.39 -14.38 4.60
N GLU A 217 17.20 -14.98 3.74
CA GLU A 217 17.99 -14.26 2.73
C GLU A 217 17.11 -13.79 1.56
N PRO A 218 17.16 -12.50 1.16
CA PRO A 218 16.25 -11.97 0.14
C PRO A 218 16.43 -12.64 -1.22
N ALA A 219 15.32 -13.10 -1.81
CA ALA A 219 15.34 -13.96 -3.01
C ALA A 219 14.03 -13.87 -3.81
N GLY A 220 14.05 -14.37 -5.05
CA GLY A 220 12.88 -14.45 -5.92
C GLY A 220 12.53 -13.16 -6.67
N PHE A 221 13.45 -12.18 -6.73
CA PHE A 221 13.30 -10.95 -7.49
C PHE A 221 14.65 -10.41 -7.99
N THR A 222 14.60 -9.50 -8.96
CA THR A 222 15.69 -8.64 -9.40
C THR A 222 15.35 -7.17 -9.16
N GLY A 223 16.36 -6.30 -9.16
CA GLY A 223 16.21 -4.86 -8.90
C GLY A 223 16.71 -4.45 -7.51
N SER A 224 16.49 -3.19 -7.14
CA SER A 224 16.92 -2.59 -5.88
C SER A 224 15.96 -1.49 -5.43
N ASN A 225 15.83 -1.26 -4.12
CA ASN A 225 14.81 -0.36 -3.54
C ASN A 225 13.39 -0.72 -4.00
N CYS A 226 13.04 -2.00 -3.86
CA CYS A 226 11.77 -2.57 -4.31
C CYS A 226 10.60 -2.19 -3.37
N VAL A 227 10.27 -0.91 -3.36
CA VAL A 227 9.19 -0.28 -2.59
C VAL A 227 8.42 0.69 -3.49
N GLY A 228 7.31 1.25 -2.99
CA GLY A 228 6.51 2.24 -3.74
C GLY A 228 7.24 3.55 -3.98
N SER A 229 6.83 4.31 -5.00
CA SER A 229 7.40 5.60 -5.37
C SER A 229 7.50 6.56 -4.17
N GLY A 230 8.66 7.18 -3.98
CA GLY A 230 8.92 8.12 -2.88
C GLY A 230 9.33 7.47 -1.56
N ALA A 231 9.12 6.16 -1.39
CA ALA A 231 9.63 5.43 -0.23
C ALA A 231 11.08 4.95 -0.44
N SER A 232 11.76 4.64 0.66
CA SER A 232 13.08 4.00 0.68
C SER A 232 13.04 2.73 1.51
N SER A 233 13.65 1.65 1.04
CA SER A 233 13.80 0.43 1.83
C SER A 233 14.95 0.58 2.82
N SER A 234 14.66 0.53 4.12
CA SER A 234 15.62 0.61 5.23
C SER A 234 16.47 -0.65 5.44
N GLY A 235 16.20 -1.73 4.70
CA GLY A 235 16.97 -2.98 4.71
C GLY A 235 18.27 -2.94 3.90
N SER A 236 19.29 -3.66 4.38
CA SER A 236 20.65 -3.62 3.83
C SER A 236 20.77 -4.20 2.42
N SER A 237 21.51 -3.51 1.55
CA SER A 237 21.85 -3.96 0.21
C SER A 237 23.02 -4.97 0.23
N SER A 238 22.71 -6.26 0.06
CA SER A 238 23.69 -7.34 -0.18
C SER A 238 24.28 -7.30 -1.61
N GLY A 239 24.69 -6.10 -2.05
CA GLY A 239 25.30 -5.85 -3.36
C GLY A 239 26.76 -6.29 -3.38
N SER A 240 27.02 -7.47 -3.95
CA SER A 240 28.37 -8.02 -4.12
C SER A 240 29.18 -7.24 -5.15
N SER A 241 29.88 -6.19 -4.73
CA SER A 241 30.72 -5.35 -5.58
C SER A 241 32.15 -5.92 -5.71
N THR A 242 32.39 -6.64 -6.81
CA THR A 242 33.76 -7.05 -7.20
C THR A 242 34.63 -5.83 -7.48
N SER A 243 35.43 -5.44 -6.49
CA SER A 243 36.32 -4.28 -6.56
C SER A 243 37.50 -4.54 -7.49
N GLN A 244 37.50 -3.93 -8.68
CA GLN A 244 38.68 -3.90 -9.56
C GLN A 244 39.39 -2.55 -9.40
N ALA A 245 40.53 -2.57 -8.71
CA ALA A 245 41.33 -1.38 -8.46
C ALA A 245 42.26 -1.06 -9.66
N THR A 246 42.32 0.21 -10.06
CA THR A 246 43.33 0.75 -10.97
C THR A 246 44.01 1.96 -10.35
N THR A 247 45.22 1.75 -9.84
CA THR A 247 46.08 2.80 -9.28
C THR A 247 46.81 3.58 -10.39
N SER A 248 46.84 4.91 -10.30
CA SER A 248 47.90 5.76 -10.86
C SER A 248 47.92 7.11 -10.12
N SER A 249 49.07 7.77 -10.07
CA SER A 249 49.38 8.72 -8.99
C SER A 249 49.95 10.07 -9.46
N SER A 250 49.64 11.09 -8.66
CA SER A 250 50.50 12.25 -8.33
C SER A 250 51.09 13.13 -9.44
N ALA A 251 50.64 14.39 -9.48
CA ALA A 251 51.52 15.54 -9.70
C ALA A 251 51.02 16.79 -8.95
N ALA A 252 51.91 17.49 -8.26
CA ALA A 252 51.75 18.87 -7.77
C ALA A 252 52.79 19.75 -8.52
N ALA A 253 52.84 21.07 -8.42
CA ALA A 253 52.13 22.08 -7.62
C ALA A 253 51.77 23.29 -8.53
N ILE A 254 51.53 24.55 -8.16
CA ILE A 254 52.04 25.47 -7.11
C ILE A 254 50.98 26.54 -6.77
N ALA A 255 51.16 27.24 -5.64
CA ALA A 255 50.27 28.32 -5.20
C ALA A 255 50.79 29.73 -5.54
N SER A 256 49.91 30.73 -5.47
CA SER A 256 50.27 32.13 -5.13
C SER A 256 49.09 32.84 -4.47
N SER A 257 49.33 33.96 -3.78
CA SER A 257 48.50 34.43 -2.65
C SER A 257 48.29 35.94 -2.58
N SER A 258 47.07 36.38 -2.24
CA SER A 258 46.71 37.63 -1.54
C SER A 258 45.19 37.90 -1.69
N ALA A 259 44.48 38.68 -0.87
CA ALA A 259 44.58 39.05 0.55
C ALA A 259 43.29 39.85 0.89
N ASP A 260 42.79 39.73 2.13
CA ASP A 260 41.65 40.50 2.69
C ASP A 260 42.13 41.91 3.16
N PRO A 261 41.31 42.82 3.74
CA PRO A 261 39.84 42.91 3.80
C PRO A 261 39.29 44.33 3.51
N SER A 262 37.96 44.53 3.62
CA SER A 262 37.36 45.61 4.44
C SER A 262 35.83 45.61 4.42
N ALA A 263 35.21 46.01 5.53
CA ALA A 263 33.77 46.24 5.67
C ALA A 263 33.48 47.61 6.30
N SER A 264 32.38 48.27 5.91
CA SER A 264 31.67 49.23 6.78
C SER A 264 30.31 49.73 6.24
N VAL A 265 29.36 49.80 7.17
CA VAL A 265 28.24 50.74 7.45
C VAL A 265 28.07 52.01 6.57
N SER A 266 26.92 52.74 6.49
CA SER A 266 25.63 52.68 7.23
C SER A 266 24.49 53.53 6.61
N ALA A 267 23.24 53.12 6.89
CA ALA A 267 22.07 53.91 7.34
C ALA A 267 21.38 55.08 6.54
N GLY A 268 20.07 55.22 6.81
CA GLY A 268 19.17 56.37 6.49
C GLY A 268 18.37 56.23 5.18
N ASN A 269 17.07 56.57 5.06
CA ASN A 269 16.01 57.03 5.99
C ASN A 269 14.64 56.56 5.38
N ALA A 270 13.59 56.18 6.13
CA ALA A 270 12.58 57.03 6.79
C ALA A 270 11.94 58.10 5.86
N SER A 271 10.62 58.18 5.58
CA SER A 271 9.41 57.48 6.07
C SER A 271 8.35 57.42 4.90
N ALA A 272 7.00 57.29 4.99
CA ALA A 272 6.01 57.35 6.08
C ALA A 272 4.64 56.73 5.69
N ASP A 273 3.84 56.35 6.71
CA ASP A 273 2.42 56.69 6.97
C ASP A 273 1.39 56.79 5.81
N SER A 274 0.20 56.16 5.86
CA SER A 274 -0.88 56.53 6.80
C SER A 274 -1.94 55.43 7.02
N SER A 275 -2.51 55.33 8.24
CA SER A 275 -3.75 54.55 8.50
C SER A 275 -4.54 55.06 9.72
N PRO A 276 -5.85 55.34 9.55
CA PRO A 276 -6.85 55.09 10.60
C PRO A 276 -8.23 54.67 10.02
N ALA A 277 -9.27 54.27 10.77
CA ALA A 277 -9.40 53.59 12.08
C ALA A 277 -10.88 53.10 12.24
N ALA A 278 -11.19 52.43 13.35
CA ALA A 278 -12.44 51.65 13.54
C ALA A 278 -13.72 52.41 13.98
N ALA A 279 -14.88 51.80 13.74
CA ALA A 279 -16.14 51.91 14.49
C ALA A 279 -16.91 50.57 14.31
N ALA A 280 -17.40 49.84 15.32
CA ALA A 280 -18.31 50.15 16.45
C ALA A 280 -19.80 49.96 16.08
N ALA A 281 -20.65 49.54 17.05
CA ALA A 281 -21.79 48.65 16.75
C ALA A 281 -23.13 48.98 17.44
N THR A 282 -24.20 48.28 17.00
CA THR A 282 -25.55 48.11 17.63
C THR A 282 -26.47 49.34 17.71
N PRO A 283 -27.78 49.17 18.02
CA PRO A 283 -28.74 48.13 17.58
C PRO A 283 -30.05 48.73 17.01
N SER A 284 -30.98 47.90 16.53
CA SER A 284 -32.42 48.22 16.51
C SER A 284 -33.30 46.98 16.53
N SER A 285 -34.50 47.15 17.08
CA SER A 285 -35.49 46.10 17.32
C SER A 285 -36.61 46.10 16.28
N ASP A 286 -37.17 44.93 16.00
CA ASP A 286 -38.62 44.81 15.78
C ASP A 286 -39.16 43.58 16.54
N SER A 287 -40.47 43.50 16.77
CA SER A 287 -41.07 42.51 17.67
C SER A 287 -42.51 42.15 17.32
N CYS A 288 -42.80 40.87 17.59
CA CYS A 288 -44.15 40.32 17.74
C CYS A 288 -44.99 40.16 16.45
N LYS A 289 -45.16 38.89 16.04
CA LYS A 289 -46.43 38.21 16.36
C LYS A 289 -46.29 36.69 16.47
N ARG A 290 -47.16 36.12 17.31
CA ARG A 290 -47.18 34.70 17.67
C ARG A 290 -47.95 33.88 16.63
N LYS A 291 -47.54 32.63 16.44
CA LYS A 291 -48.48 31.49 16.42
C LYS A 291 -47.77 30.22 16.93
N ARG A 292 -48.33 29.64 18.00
CA ARG A 292 -47.85 28.41 18.65
C ARG A 292 -48.93 27.36 18.45
N SER A 293 -48.65 26.30 17.69
CA SER A 293 -49.59 25.22 17.40
C SER A 293 -49.28 24.01 18.28
N GLU A 294 -49.98 23.88 19.40
CA GLU A 294 -49.97 22.63 20.18
C GLU A 294 -50.92 21.61 19.53
N GLY A 295 -50.38 20.46 19.14
CA GLY A 295 -51.15 19.25 18.83
C GLY A 295 -51.33 18.40 20.10
N PRO A 296 -52.49 17.76 20.32
CA PRO A 296 -52.84 17.21 21.63
C PRO A 296 -52.12 15.89 21.94
N ARG A 297 -51.66 15.76 23.19
CA ARG A 297 -51.40 14.45 23.80
C ARG A 297 -52.73 13.70 23.91
N ARG A 298 -52.80 12.45 23.44
CA ARG A 298 -53.90 11.55 23.80
C ARG A 298 -53.65 10.98 25.20
N SER A 299 -54.66 11.06 26.06
CA SER A 299 -54.69 10.38 27.34
C SER A 299 -54.99 8.89 27.17
N ARG A 300 -54.57 8.10 28.17
CA ARG A 300 -54.88 6.68 28.32
C ARG A 300 -56.13 6.54 29.19
N ALA A 301 -57.01 5.61 28.83
CA ALA A 301 -58.05 5.06 29.68
C ALA A 301 -58.25 3.61 29.23
N ASP A 302 -58.42 2.72 30.20
CA ASP A 302 -58.45 1.25 30.11
C ASP A 302 -57.14 0.59 29.60
#